data_AF-R8HRG9-F1
#
_entry.id   AF-R8HRG9-F1
#
_cell.length_a   1.000
_cell.length_b   1.000
_cell.length_c   1.000
_cell.angle_alpha   90.00
_cell.angle_beta   90.00
_cell.angle_gamma   90.00
#
_symmetry.space_group_name_H-M   'P 1'
#
loop_
_entity.id
_entity.type
_entity.pdbx_description
1 polymer ?
#
loop_
_entity_poly.entity_id
_entity_poly.type
_entity_poly.pdbx_seq_one_letter_code
_entity_poly.pdbx_strand_id
1 'polypeptide(L)'
;PTGVYPNYSGYKRFGINPQPLINGGYMNVNDGRFYVVKYDGRILQNNGGYTSADQTSLQQSSDGGLKLTVANVDSGFGETYTPSTDEVSAYFNGWKVKNADANGKPTAWVSLVDDQDAPTQTLAYVRANRAASYTPYKLTYQLATPKIEVVQVEGDLVVDELTQVIVDSGVVVREKANPKQFNKEYYINRGDNNATFLPTRLKNRALRVLKVFKNGVEETRVNRYADKTSPSYGEECISIPEAIYDPSAEYTVTYLVLDKHQFTTNTTDVKVSYNQSVRSTTDALTVGYSDNTTSISILQNLMTDVLARLKANSL
;
A
#
# COMPACT_ATOMS: atom_id res chain seq x y z
N PRO A 1 -12.78 -18.10 12.35
CA PRO A 1 -11.78 -19.20 12.43
C PRO A 1 -12.18 -20.35 11.51
N THR A 2 -11.24 -21.05 10.87
CA THR A 2 -11.50 -22.11 9.86
C THR A 2 -11.43 -23.53 10.40
N GLY A 3 -10.86 -23.73 11.58
CA GLY A 3 -10.74 -25.05 12.18
C GLY A 3 -9.70 -25.11 13.28
N VAL A 4 -9.67 -26.24 13.98
CA VAL A 4 -8.73 -26.55 15.06
C VAL A 4 -7.84 -27.71 14.61
N TYR A 5 -6.55 -27.58 14.88
CA TYR A 5 -5.50 -28.48 14.43
C TYR A 5 -4.92 -29.28 15.59
N PRO A 6 -4.07 -30.31 15.35
CA PRO A 6 -3.48 -31.12 16.41
C PRO A 6 -2.89 -30.27 17.54
N ASN A 7 -3.17 -30.68 18.79
CA ASN A 7 -2.66 -30.00 19.97
C ASN A 7 -1.15 -30.14 20.06
N TYR A 8 -0.46 -29.05 20.38
CA TYR A 8 0.94 -29.05 20.73
C TYR A 8 1.08 -28.93 22.24
N SER A 9 2.22 -29.39 22.77
CA SER A 9 2.51 -29.17 24.18
C SER A 9 2.79 -27.69 24.42
N GLY A 10 2.04 -27.07 25.34
CA GLY A 10 2.18 -25.67 25.71
C GLY A 10 1.48 -24.66 24.79
N TYR A 11 0.93 -25.06 23.64
CA TYR A 11 0.25 -24.14 22.71
C TYR A 11 -0.78 -24.81 21.78
N LYS A 12 -1.69 -23.99 21.25
CA LYS A 12 -2.70 -24.38 20.26
C LYS A 12 -2.40 -23.77 18.90
N ARG A 13 -2.82 -24.43 17.83
CA ARG A 13 -2.78 -23.89 16.47
C ARG A 13 -4.19 -23.61 15.97
N PHE A 14 -4.43 -22.38 15.52
CA PHE A 14 -5.72 -21.92 15.01
C PHE A 14 -5.62 -21.56 13.53
N GLY A 15 -6.67 -21.87 12.78
CA GLY A 15 -6.85 -21.42 11.40
C GLY A 15 -7.74 -20.18 11.32
N ILE A 16 -7.34 -19.22 10.48
CA ILE A 16 -8.11 -18.04 10.10
C ILE A 16 -8.31 -18.08 8.59
N ASN A 17 -9.53 -17.78 8.13
CA ASN A 17 -9.86 -17.75 6.72
C ASN A 17 -9.42 -16.43 6.07
N PRO A 18 -8.35 -16.35 5.26
CA PRO A 18 -8.01 -15.14 4.53
C PRO A 18 -8.58 -15.17 3.10
N GLN A 19 -9.45 -16.13 2.76
CA GLN A 19 -9.94 -16.34 1.38
C GLN A 19 -10.56 -15.10 0.74
N PRO A 20 -11.30 -14.23 1.43
CA PRO A 20 -11.78 -12.98 0.82
C PRO A 20 -10.64 -12.08 0.32
N LEU A 21 -9.51 -12.03 1.03
CA LEU A 21 -8.33 -11.23 0.66
C LEU A 21 -7.53 -11.89 -0.46
N ILE A 22 -7.39 -13.21 -0.42
CA ILE A 22 -6.67 -13.98 -1.45
C ILE A 22 -7.45 -13.98 -2.76
N ASN A 23 -8.76 -14.29 -2.72
CA ASN A 23 -9.62 -14.34 -3.91
C ASN A 23 -9.85 -12.95 -4.51
N GLY A 24 -9.80 -11.90 -3.68
CA GLY A 24 -9.84 -10.52 -4.14
C GLY A 24 -8.53 -10.04 -4.78
N GLY A 25 -7.49 -10.88 -4.84
CA GLY A 25 -6.18 -10.50 -5.38
C GLY A 25 -5.44 -9.48 -4.50
N TYR A 26 -5.84 -9.31 -3.24
CA TYR A 26 -5.18 -8.40 -2.31
C TYR A 26 -3.92 -9.01 -1.70
N MET A 27 -3.89 -10.33 -1.51
CA MET A 27 -2.77 -11.05 -0.90
C MET A 27 -2.30 -12.20 -1.78
N ASN A 28 -0.98 -12.33 -1.96
CA ASN A 28 -0.37 -13.47 -2.61
C ASN A 28 0.16 -14.47 -1.56
N VAL A 29 -0.32 -15.71 -1.61
CA VAL A 29 0.06 -16.79 -0.67
C VAL A 29 1.54 -17.17 -0.74
N ASN A 30 2.21 -16.87 -1.86
CA ASN A 30 3.61 -17.21 -2.07
C ASN A 30 4.56 -16.09 -1.68
N ASP A 31 4.05 -14.89 -1.35
CA ASP A 31 4.92 -13.71 -1.27
C ASP A 31 5.68 -13.59 0.05
N GLY A 32 5.32 -14.36 1.10
CA GLY A 32 5.97 -14.33 2.41
C GLY A 32 5.96 -12.96 3.13
N ARG A 33 5.49 -11.92 2.46
CA ARG A 33 5.50 -10.50 2.86
C ARG A 33 4.21 -10.14 3.60
N PHE A 34 4.04 -10.78 4.74
CA PHE A 34 2.99 -10.48 5.69
C PHE A 34 3.53 -10.52 7.12
N TYR A 35 2.91 -9.74 8.01
CA TYR A 35 3.18 -9.73 9.43
C TYR A 35 1.86 -9.88 10.17
N VAL A 36 1.85 -10.74 11.19
CA VAL A 36 0.74 -10.83 12.14
C VAL A 36 1.20 -10.24 13.44
N VAL A 37 0.49 -9.23 13.91
CA VAL A 37 0.71 -8.62 15.22
C VAL A 37 -0.36 -9.14 16.17
N LYS A 38 0.08 -9.72 17.28
CA LYS A 38 -0.78 -10.20 18.37
C LYS A 38 -1.41 -9.03 19.12
N TYR A 39 -2.46 -9.32 19.88
CA TYR A 39 -3.19 -8.30 20.67
C TYR A 39 -2.31 -7.52 21.66
N ASP A 40 -1.17 -8.07 22.06
CA ASP A 40 -0.19 -7.49 22.96
C ASP A 40 0.92 -6.70 22.23
N GLY A 41 0.82 -6.55 20.91
CA GLY A 41 1.80 -5.85 20.07
C GLY A 41 2.98 -6.70 19.62
N ARG A 42 3.09 -7.97 20.03
CA ARG A 42 4.18 -8.85 19.57
C ARG A 42 3.95 -9.28 18.12
N ILE A 43 5.02 -9.26 17.33
CA ILE A 43 4.99 -9.78 15.95
C ILE A 43 5.18 -11.28 16.01
N LEU A 44 4.27 -12.03 15.40
CA LEU A 44 4.38 -13.48 15.29
C LEU A 44 5.47 -13.86 14.29
N GLN A 45 6.30 -14.83 14.65
CA GLN A 45 7.36 -15.31 13.77
C GLN A 45 6.77 -16.11 12.61
N ASN A 46 7.15 -15.79 11.38
CA ASN A 46 6.75 -16.57 10.20
C ASN A 46 7.53 -17.90 10.18
N ASN A 47 6.86 -19.00 10.53
CA ASN A 47 7.42 -20.35 10.57
C ASN A 47 6.33 -21.39 10.28
N GLY A 48 6.42 -22.04 9.10
CA GLY A 48 5.49 -23.11 8.70
C GLY A 48 5.61 -24.41 9.51
N GLY A 49 6.67 -24.57 10.31
CA GLY A 49 6.88 -25.73 11.17
C GLY A 49 6.09 -25.69 12.49
N TYR A 50 5.60 -24.51 12.91
CA TYR A 50 4.84 -24.32 14.16
C TYR A 50 5.52 -25.00 15.38
N THR A 51 6.82 -24.78 15.56
CA THR A 51 7.64 -25.39 16.61
C THR A 51 7.50 -24.73 17.98
N SER A 52 6.82 -23.57 18.06
CA SER A 52 6.54 -22.86 19.30
C SER A 52 5.23 -22.08 19.24
N ALA A 53 4.83 -21.51 20.39
CA ALA A 53 3.83 -20.44 20.43
C ALA A 53 4.29 -19.20 19.67
N ASP A 54 3.34 -18.31 19.38
CA ASP A 54 3.56 -17.01 18.72
C ASP A 54 4.22 -17.12 17.32
N GLN A 55 3.85 -18.15 16.58
CA GLN A 55 4.25 -18.36 15.19
C GLN A 55 3.05 -18.24 14.26
N THR A 56 3.32 -17.91 13.00
CA THR A 56 2.32 -17.83 11.96
C THR A 56 2.84 -18.40 10.66
N SER A 57 1.95 -18.86 9.79
CA SER A 57 2.30 -19.13 8.40
C SER A 57 1.04 -19.05 7.55
N LEU A 58 1.21 -18.47 6.36
CA LEU A 58 0.19 -18.44 5.33
C LEU A 58 0.37 -19.67 4.45
N GLN A 59 -0.64 -20.52 4.38
CA GLN A 59 -0.63 -21.74 3.57
C GLN A 59 -1.67 -21.65 2.44
N GLN A 60 -1.56 -22.55 1.46
CA GLN A 60 -2.56 -22.66 0.40
C GLN A 60 -3.95 -22.95 0.96
N SER A 61 -4.98 -22.63 0.18
CA SER A 61 -6.38 -22.70 0.59
C SER A 61 -6.82 -24.09 1.03
N SER A 62 -6.29 -25.15 0.39
CA SER A 62 -6.53 -26.56 0.73
C SER A 62 -6.07 -26.92 2.14
N ASP A 63 -5.09 -26.19 2.68
CA ASP A 63 -4.50 -26.46 3.99
C ASP A 63 -5.09 -25.57 5.10
N GLY A 64 -5.99 -24.64 4.77
CA GLY A 64 -6.72 -23.83 5.75
C GLY A 64 -6.22 -22.39 5.96
N GLY A 65 -5.42 -21.85 5.02
CA GLY A 65 -5.12 -20.42 4.95
C GLY A 65 -4.09 -19.93 5.97
N LEU A 66 -4.39 -18.81 6.65
CA LEU A 66 -3.50 -18.21 7.66
C LEU A 66 -3.64 -19.02 8.94
N LYS A 67 -2.54 -19.63 9.39
CA LYS A 67 -2.49 -20.32 10.68
C LYS A 67 -1.60 -19.55 11.64
N LEU A 68 -1.93 -19.63 12.91
CA LEU A 68 -1.09 -19.10 13.97
C LEU A 68 -1.12 -19.99 15.21
N THR A 69 -0.08 -19.90 16.03
CA THR A 69 0.02 -20.59 17.31
C THR A 69 -0.16 -19.63 18.48
N VAL A 70 -0.87 -20.10 19.50
CA VAL A 70 -1.19 -19.34 20.72
C VAL A 70 -0.82 -20.18 21.93
N ALA A 71 -0.08 -19.61 22.88
CA ALA A 71 0.28 -20.34 24.08
C ALA A 71 -0.95 -20.73 24.92
N ASN A 72 -0.89 -21.87 25.60
CA ASN A 72 -1.94 -22.32 26.51
C ASN A 72 -2.12 -21.32 27.66
N VAL A 73 -1.04 -20.68 28.12
CA VAL A 73 -1.08 -19.63 29.14
C VAL A 73 -1.83 -18.36 28.70
N ASP A 74 -1.83 -18.07 27.39
CA ASP A 74 -2.54 -16.91 26.85
C ASP A 74 -4.01 -17.22 26.62
N SER A 75 -4.31 -18.39 26.06
CA SER A 75 -5.70 -18.77 25.76
C SER A 75 -6.47 -19.31 26.96
N GLY A 76 -5.77 -19.89 27.94
CA GLY A 76 -6.33 -20.62 29.06
C GLY A 76 -6.82 -22.03 28.71
N PHE A 77 -6.65 -22.49 27.45
CA PHE A 77 -7.02 -23.86 27.08
C PHE A 77 -6.05 -24.88 27.69
N GLY A 78 -6.58 -26.00 28.18
CA GLY A 78 -5.77 -27.08 28.72
C GLY A 78 -4.96 -27.82 27.65
N GLU A 79 -3.86 -28.47 28.06
CA GLU A 79 -2.92 -29.19 27.19
C GLU A 79 -3.60 -30.17 26.22
N THR A 80 -4.47 -31.03 26.75
CA THR A 80 -5.15 -32.08 25.97
C THR A 80 -6.46 -31.62 25.35
N TYR A 81 -6.95 -30.44 25.72
CA TYR A 81 -8.25 -29.94 25.26
C TYR A 81 -8.14 -29.41 23.82
N THR A 82 -9.08 -29.82 22.97
CA THR A 82 -9.21 -29.34 21.59
C THR A 82 -10.38 -28.34 21.53
N PRO A 83 -10.11 -27.03 21.38
CA PRO A 83 -11.17 -26.03 21.32
C PRO A 83 -12.08 -26.20 20.11
N SER A 84 -13.30 -25.71 20.22
CA SER A 84 -14.24 -25.54 19.11
C SER A 84 -14.02 -24.22 18.38
N THR A 85 -14.56 -24.07 17.17
CA THR A 85 -14.50 -22.83 16.39
C THR A 85 -15.08 -21.63 17.13
N ASP A 86 -16.12 -21.83 17.94
CA ASP A 86 -16.75 -20.77 18.73
C ASP A 86 -15.86 -20.32 19.89
N GLU A 87 -15.18 -21.25 20.55
CA GLU A 87 -14.24 -20.96 21.63
C GLU A 87 -12.99 -20.25 21.10
N VAL A 88 -12.52 -20.64 19.91
CA VAL A 88 -11.46 -19.91 19.20
C VAL A 88 -11.93 -18.49 18.86
N SER A 89 -13.20 -18.32 18.46
CA SER A 89 -13.77 -17.00 18.17
C SER A 89 -13.86 -16.13 19.44
N ALA A 90 -14.19 -16.73 20.60
CA ALA A 90 -14.14 -16.05 21.89
C ALA A 90 -12.73 -15.52 22.21
N TYR A 91 -11.69 -16.33 21.95
CA TYR A 91 -10.30 -15.90 22.12
C TYR A 91 -9.93 -14.70 21.25
N PHE A 92 -10.28 -14.72 19.96
CA PHE A 92 -10.03 -13.58 19.06
C PHE A 92 -10.93 -12.37 19.31
N ASN A 93 -11.96 -12.51 20.16
CA ASN A 93 -12.74 -11.41 20.70
C ASN A 93 -12.18 -10.84 22.01
N GLY A 94 -11.04 -11.35 22.48
CA GLY A 94 -10.39 -10.83 23.68
C GLY A 94 -10.70 -11.59 24.96
N TRP A 95 -11.23 -12.81 24.87
CA TRP A 95 -11.58 -13.60 26.05
C TRP A 95 -10.64 -14.79 26.25
N LYS A 96 -10.19 -14.97 27.49
CA LYS A 96 -9.37 -16.09 27.94
C LYS A 96 -10.19 -17.01 28.83
N VAL A 97 -9.93 -18.31 28.76
CA VAL A 97 -10.57 -19.29 29.66
C VAL A 97 -10.10 -19.03 31.09
N LYS A 98 -11.06 -18.79 31.99
CA LYS A 98 -10.82 -18.64 33.43
C LYS A 98 -10.87 -19.99 34.13
N ASN A 99 -11.97 -20.71 33.93
CA ASN A 99 -12.23 -22.02 34.52
C ASN A 99 -12.66 -23.00 33.41
N ALA A 100 -12.37 -24.27 33.65
CA ALA A 100 -12.80 -25.38 32.82
C ALA A 100 -13.41 -26.50 33.68
N ASP A 101 -14.23 -27.34 33.08
CA ASP A 101 -14.75 -28.56 33.71
C ASP A 101 -13.67 -29.66 33.81
N ALA A 102 -14.04 -30.82 34.36
CA ALA A 102 -13.14 -31.96 34.53
C ALA A 102 -12.57 -32.50 33.20
N ASN A 103 -13.20 -32.19 32.06
CA ASN A 103 -12.75 -32.59 30.72
C ASN A 103 -11.95 -31.48 30.02
N GLY A 104 -11.66 -30.37 30.72
CA GLY A 104 -10.96 -29.22 30.17
C GLY A 104 -11.84 -28.29 29.33
N LYS A 105 -13.16 -28.51 29.29
CA LYS A 105 -14.08 -27.64 28.54
C LYS A 105 -14.27 -26.31 29.28
N PRO A 106 -14.09 -25.15 28.61
CA PRO A 106 -14.30 -23.85 29.23
C PRO A 106 -15.70 -23.67 29.84
N THR A 107 -15.75 -23.21 31.08
CA THR A 107 -16.99 -22.88 31.80
C THR A 107 -17.07 -21.42 32.21
N ALA A 108 -15.94 -20.72 32.27
CA ALA A 108 -15.86 -19.29 32.56
C ALA A 108 -14.74 -18.61 31.77
N TRP A 109 -14.86 -17.30 31.61
CA TRP A 109 -14.05 -16.45 30.76
C TRP A 109 -13.72 -15.13 31.44
N VAL A 110 -12.49 -14.65 31.20
CA VAL A 110 -11.98 -13.35 31.62
C VAL A 110 -11.42 -12.59 30.42
N SER A 111 -11.37 -11.27 30.52
CA SER A 111 -10.80 -10.39 29.50
C SER A 111 -9.27 -10.56 29.44
N LEU A 112 -8.72 -10.62 28.22
CA LEU A 112 -7.27 -10.65 27.96
C LEU A 112 -6.56 -9.33 28.29
N VAL A 113 -7.32 -8.25 28.53
CA VAL A 113 -6.78 -6.90 28.74
C VAL A 113 -6.54 -6.62 30.22
N ASP A 114 -7.49 -7.02 31.07
CA ASP A 114 -7.57 -6.60 32.47
C ASP A 114 -8.01 -7.73 33.42
N ASP A 115 -8.09 -8.98 32.93
CA ASP A 115 -8.52 -10.17 33.67
C ASP A 115 -9.92 -10.05 34.32
N GLN A 116 -10.74 -9.09 33.90
CA GLN A 116 -12.11 -8.92 34.39
C GLN A 116 -13.04 -10.00 33.86
N ASP A 117 -14.00 -10.41 34.69
CA ASP A 117 -14.99 -11.41 34.30
C ASP A 117 -15.86 -10.93 33.13
N ALA A 118 -16.14 -11.83 32.19
CA ALA A 118 -17.13 -11.59 31.16
C ALA A 118 -18.48 -11.23 31.81
N PRO A 119 -19.19 -10.18 31.32
CA PRO A 119 -20.51 -9.79 31.83
C PRO A 119 -21.51 -10.94 31.86
N THR A 120 -21.35 -11.91 30.96
CA THR A 120 -22.09 -13.16 30.99
C THR A 120 -21.15 -14.32 30.71
N GLN A 121 -21.07 -15.25 31.65
CA GLN A 121 -20.18 -16.42 31.62
C GLN A 121 -20.71 -17.53 30.70
N THR A 122 -20.98 -17.19 29.44
CA THR A 122 -21.48 -18.14 28.42
C THR A 122 -20.70 -18.00 27.14
N LEU A 123 -20.46 -19.13 26.46
CA LEU A 123 -19.81 -19.16 25.15
C LEU A 123 -20.56 -18.29 24.12
N ALA A 124 -21.89 -18.28 24.17
CA ALA A 124 -22.72 -17.48 23.27
C ALA A 124 -22.43 -15.97 23.38
N TYR A 125 -22.17 -15.47 24.60
CA TYR A 125 -21.83 -14.07 24.83
C TYR A 125 -20.41 -13.76 24.32
N VAL A 126 -19.40 -14.51 24.77
CA VAL A 126 -17.99 -14.20 24.48
C VAL A 126 -17.61 -14.40 23.00
N ARG A 127 -18.27 -15.34 22.29
CA ARG A 127 -18.05 -15.52 20.85
C ARG A 127 -18.65 -14.38 20.00
N ALA A 128 -19.64 -13.66 20.53
CA ALA A 128 -20.37 -12.63 19.81
C ALA A 128 -19.95 -11.20 20.20
N ASN A 129 -19.39 -11.02 21.39
CA ASN A 129 -19.04 -9.71 21.95
C ASN A 129 -17.53 -9.61 22.16
N ARG A 130 -16.93 -8.49 21.75
CA ARG A 130 -15.52 -8.20 22.00
C ARG A 130 -15.33 -7.68 23.43
N ALA A 131 -14.28 -8.12 24.11
CA ALA A 131 -13.89 -7.58 25.40
C ALA A 131 -13.60 -6.08 25.29
N ALA A 132 -13.94 -5.32 26.34
CA ALA A 132 -13.71 -3.88 26.37
C ALA A 132 -12.21 -3.58 26.21
N SER A 133 -11.89 -2.55 25.43
CA SER A 133 -10.51 -2.12 25.18
C SER A 133 -9.58 -3.16 24.54
N TYR A 134 -10.11 -4.30 24.08
CA TYR A 134 -9.32 -5.32 23.39
C TYR A 134 -8.92 -4.86 21.99
N THR A 135 -7.61 -4.86 21.72
CA THR A 135 -7.05 -4.64 20.39
C THR A 135 -6.90 -5.98 19.68
N PRO A 136 -7.65 -6.23 18.58
CA PRO A 136 -7.55 -7.49 17.86
C PRO A 136 -6.19 -7.70 17.19
N TYR A 137 -5.91 -8.95 16.83
CA TYR A 137 -4.78 -9.29 15.97
C TYR A 137 -4.85 -8.49 14.67
N LYS A 138 -3.70 -7.99 14.20
CA LYS A 138 -3.59 -7.26 12.94
C LYS A 138 -2.79 -8.08 11.94
N LEU A 139 -3.29 -8.16 10.72
CA LEU A 139 -2.58 -8.74 9.58
C LEU A 139 -2.17 -7.60 8.65
N THR A 140 -0.87 -7.33 8.60
CA THR A 140 -0.27 -6.41 7.63
C THR A 140 0.26 -7.22 6.47
N TYR A 141 -0.03 -6.81 5.24
CA TYR A 141 0.36 -7.53 4.03
C TYR A 141 0.65 -6.57 2.89
N GLN A 142 1.55 -6.99 1.99
CA GLN A 142 1.74 -6.28 0.74
C GLN A 142 0.61 -6.62 -0.24
N LEU A 143 0.05 -5.59 -0.88
CA LEU A 143 -0.91 -5.77 -1.96
C LEU A 143 -0.28 -6.49 -3.15
N ALA A 144 -0.96 -7.52 -3.67
CA ALA A 144 -0.45 -8.25 -4.84
C ALA A 144 -0.37 -7.36 -6.11
N THR A 145 -1.26 -6.36 -6.21
CA THR A 145 -1.21 -5.30 -7.21
C THR A 145 -0.97 -3.96 -6.52
N PRO A 146 0.15 -3.24 -6.80
CA PRO A 146 0.42 -1.96 -6.17
C PRO A 146 -0.64 -0.93 -6.56
N LYS A 147 -1.16 -0.20 -5.57
CA LYS A 147 -2.08 0.92 -5.81
C LYS A 147 -1.24 2.17 -6.09
N ILE A 148 -1.45 2.78 -7.26
CA ILE A 148 -0.78 4.03 -7.63
C ILE A 148 -1.80 5.16 -7.53
N GLU A 149 -1.59 6.07 -6.58
CA GLU A 149 -2.39 7.28 -6.42
C GLU A 149 -1.60 8.49 -6.90
N VAL A 150 -2.20 9.30 -7.77
CA VAL A 150 -1.63 10.58 -8.19
C VAL A 150 -2.16 11.63 -7.22
N VAL A 151 -1.31 12.07 -6.28
CA VAL A 151 -1.63 13.15 -5.36
C VAL A 151 -0.89 14.41 -5.82
N GLN A 152 -1.63 15.46 -6.15
CA GLN A 152 -1.06 16.80 -6.34
C GLN A 152 -0.97 17.44 -4.96
N VAL A 153 0.22 17.43 -4.37
CA VAL A 153 0.49 18.16 -3.12
C VAL A 153 1.43 19.32 -3.42
N GLU A 154 1.10 20.49 -2.89
CA GLU A 154 2.04 21.61 -2.79
C GLU A 154 2.61 21.57 -1.36
N GLY A 155 3.94 21.49 -1.24
CA GLY A 155 4.64 21.40 0.05
C GLY A 155 5.17 20.00 0.37
N ASP A 156 5.16 19.63 1.65
CA ASP A 156 5.78 18.41 2.15
C ASP A 156 4.94 17.15 1.84
N LEU A 157 5.62 16.08 1.40
CA LEU A 157 5.02 14.75 1.26
C LEU A 157 5.34 13.92 2.50
N VAL A 158 4.31 13.57 3.27
CA VAL A 158 4.44 12.63 4.39
C VAL A 158 4.00 11.25 3.92
N VAL A 159 4.89 10.28 4.06
CA VAL A 159 4.62 8.86 3.80
C VAL A 159 4.66 8.08 5.11
N ASP A 160 3.70 7.18 5.28
CA ASP A 160 3.66 6.23 6.38
C ASP A 160 4.07 4.83 5.88
N GLU A 161 4.46 3.96 6.81
CA GLU A 161 4.80 2.56 6.57
C GLU A 161 5.98 2.33 5.58
N LEU A 162 6.15 1.10 5.09
CA LEU A 162 7.20 0.68 4.16
C LEU A 162 6.91 1.21 2.73
N THR A 163 7.29 2.46 2.49
CA THR A 163 7.04 3.15 1.21
C THR A 163 8.33 3.45 0.45
N GLN A 164 8.37 3.11 -0.85
CA GLN A 164 9.45 3.51 -1.75
C GLN A 164 9.11 4.85 -2.41
N VAL A 165 9.98 5.84 -2.24
CA VAL A 165 9.84 7.16 -2.87
C VAL A 165 10.88 7.30 -3.98
N ILE A 166 10.43 7.69 -5.18
CA ILE A 166 11.29 8.04 -6.31
C ILE A 166 10.95 9.47 -6.70
N VAL A 167 11.96 10.35 -6.68
CA VAL A 167 11.83 11.73 -7.17
C VAL A 167 12.42 11.78 -8.57
N ASP A 168 11.61 12.18 -9.55
CA ASP A 168 12.05 12.39 -10.92
C ASP A 168 11.48 13.71 -11.45
N SER A 169 12.20 14.35 -12.36
CA SER A 169 11.82 15.60 -13.01
C SER A 169 11.40 15.37 -14.46
N GLY A 170 10.66 16.33 -15.03
CA GLY A 170 10.22 16.27 -16.42
C GLY A 170 9.14 15.21 -16.67
N VAL A 171 8.24 14.98 -15.71
CA VAL A 171 7.04 14.15 -15.93
C VAL A 171 5.96 14.99 -16.62
N VAL A 172 5.46 14.52 -17.75
CA VAL A 172 4.23 15.03 -18.36
C VAL A 172 3.09 14.11 -17.98
N VAL A 173 2.01 14.67 -17.43
CA VAL A 173 0.87 13.91 -16.89
C VAL A 173 -0.32 13.99 -17.84
N ARG A 174 -0.89 12.83 -18.19
CA ARG A 174 -2.13 12.69 -18.98
C ARG A 174 -2.14 13.54 -20.27
N GLU A 175 -1.05 13.53 -21.01
CA GLU A 175 -1.04 14.13 -22.34
C GLU A 175 -1.95 13.32 -23.26
N LYS A 176 -2.85 14.00 -23.98
CA LYS A 176 -3.70 13.36 -24.98
C LYS A 176 -2.86 12.78 -26.12
N ALA A 177 -2.98 11.48 -26.34
CA ALA A 177 -2.32 10.78 -27.42
C ALA A 177 -3.21 10.71 -28.66
N ASN A 178 -2.58 10.51 -29.83
CA ASN A 178 -3.27 10.28 -31.10
C ASN A 178 -2.79 8.95 -31.71
N PRO A 179 -3.32 7.80 -31.23
CA PRO A 179 -2.88 6.50 -31.71
C PRO A 179 -3.22 6.32 -33.20
N LYS A 180 -2.30 5.76 -33.99
CA LYS A 180 -2.53 5.43 -35.40
C LYS A 180 -2.10 4.01 -35.72
N GLN A 181 -2.86 3.38 -36.61
CA GLN A 181 -2.67 1.99 -36.97
C GLN A 181 -1.45 1.80 -37.89
N PHE A 182 -0.66 0.77 -37.60
CA PHE A 182 0.36 0.21 -38.47
C PHE A 182 0.55 -1.26 -38.13
N ASN A 183 0.61 -2.15 -39.13
CA ASN A 183 0.81 -3.60 -38.93
C ASN A 183 -0.03 -4.23 -37.80
N LYS A 184 -1.34 -3.91 -37.75
CA LYS A 184 -2.32 -4.41 -36.75
C LYS A 184 -2.09 -3.93 -35.30
N GLU A 185 -1.32 -2.86 -35.11
CA GLU A 185 -1.16 -2.21 -33.82
C GLU A 185 -1.38 -0.70 -33.94
N TYR A 186 -1.87 -0.07 -32.89
CA TYR A 186 -2.05 1.38 -32.79
C TYR A 186 -0.91 1.97 -31.97
N TYR A 187 -0.01 2.71 -32.63
CA TYR A 187 1.19 3.23 -32.00
C TYR A 187 0.97 4.61 -31.38
N ILE A 188 1.58 4.84 -30.22
CA ILE A 188 1.70 6.13 -29.56
C ILE A 188 3.18 6.46 -29.38
N ASN A 189 3.54 7.71 -29.62
CA ASN A 189 4.90 8.24 -29.59
C ASN A 189 5.85 7.67 -30.65
N ARG A 190 5.32 7.22 -31.78
CA ARG A 190 6.13 6.77 -32.91
C ARG A 190 6.49 7.97 -33.79
N GLY A 191 7.78 8.13 -34.08
CA GLY A 191 8.39 9.30 -34.68
C GLY A 191 8.69 9.20 -36.17
N ASP A 192 8.59 8.02 -36.79
CA ASP A 192 8.79 7.84 -38.23
C ASP A 192 7.75 8.61 -39.05
N ASN A 193 8.23 9.23 -40.12
CA ASN A 193 7.42 9.96 -41.07
C ASN A 193 7.77 9.47 -42.46
N ASN A 194 6.95 8.56 -42.99
CA ASN A 194 7.14 7.97 -44.31
C ASN A 194 5.81 7.95 -45.09
N ALA A 195 5.85 7.57 -46.36
CA ALA A 195 4.66 7.57 -47.22
C ALA A 195 3.52 6.65 -46.72
N THR A 196 3.83 5.66 -45.88
CA THR A 196 2.88 4.65 -45.39
C THR A 196 2.40 4.87 -43.96
N PHE A 197 3.02 5.80 -43.21
CA PHE A 197 2.69 6.05 -41.81
C PHE A 197 2.98 7.49 -41.42
N LEU A 198 1.99 8.13 -40.80
CA LEU A 198 2.12 9.45 -40.21
C LEU A 198 2.50 9.32 -38.73
N PRO A 199 3.44 10.16 -38.24
CA PRO A 199 3.91 10.08 -36.87
C PRO A 199 2.79 10.28 -35.84
N THR A 200 2.97 9.67 -34.67
CA THR A 200 2.09 9.74 -33.48
C THR A 200 2.81 10.34 -32.29
N ARG A 201 3.67 11.32 -32.57
CA ARG A 201 4.53 12.01 -31.60
C ARG A 201 3.72 12.58 -30.46
N LEU A 202 4.20 12.34 -29.24
CA LEU A 202 3.85 13.16 -28.10
C LEU A 202 4.49 14.55 -28.27
N LYS A 203 3.99 15.53 -27.52
CA LYS A 203 4.45 16.93 -27.57
C LYS A 203 5.94 17.03 -27.32
N ASN A 204 6.46 16.26 -26.38
CA ASN A 204 7.88 16.19 -26.04
C ASN A 204 8.44 14.81 -26.38
N ARG A 205 9.75 14.74 -26.66
CA ARG A 205 10.44 13.46 -26.84
C ARG A 205 10.38 12.67 -25.54
N ALA A 206 9.86 11.45 -25.58
CA ALA A 206 9.70 10.63 -24.39
C ALA A 206 10.98 9.82 -24.11
N LEU A 207 11.55 9.97 -22.91
CA LEU A 207 12.53 9.03 -22.37
C LEU A 207 11.88 7.69 -22.07
N ARG A 208 10.73 7.76 -21.39
CA ARG A 208 10.04 6.57 -20.90
C ARG A 208 8.56 6.85 -20.71
N VAL A 209 7.70 6.01 -21.27
CA VAL A 209 6.26 6.00 -21.00
C VAL A 209 6.02 5.32 -19.66
N LEU A 210 5.44 6.04 -18.70
CA LEU A 210 5.12 5.49 -17.39
C LEU A 210 3.79 4.74 -17.45
N LYS A 211 2.74 5.39 -17.97
CA LYS A 211 1.38 4.86 -17.99
C LYS A 211 0.60 5.30 -19.21
N VAL A 212 -0.36 4.47 -19.61
CA VAL A 212 -1.34 4.72 -20.67
C VAL A 212 -2.71 4.61 -20.05
N PHE A 213 -3.61 5.51 -20.40
CA PHE A 213 -4.99 5.51 -19.92
C PHE A 213 -5.95 5.50 -21.09
N LYS A 214 -6.99 4.68 -21.00
CA LYS A 214 -8.16 4.65 -21.87
C LYS A 214 -9.35 5.17 -21.07
N ASN A 215 -9.92 6.32 -21.46
CA ASN A 215 -11.00 7.00 -20.72
C ASN A 215 -10.69 7.19 -19.23
N GLY A 216 -9.44 7.53 -18.91
CA GLY A 216 -8.98 7.76 -17.53
C GLY A 216 -8.65 6.49 -16.74
N VAL A 217 -8.91 5.29 -17.26
CA VAL A 217 -8.54 3.99 -16.65
C VAL A 217 -7.22 3.51 -17.24
N GLU A 218 -6.30 3.03 -16.40
CA GLU A 218 -5.00 2.53 -16.88
C GLU A 218 -5.17 1.32 -17.80
N GLU A 219 -4.57 1.39 -18.99
CA GLU A 219 -4.51 0.30 -19.96
C GLU A 219 -3.13 -0.37 -19.87
N THR A 220 -3.09 -1.54 -19.26
CA THR A 220 -1.86 -2.29 -19.02
C THR A 220 -1.49 -3.21 -20.19
N ARG A 221 -2.42 -3.48 -21.11
CA ARG A 221 -2.22 -4.39 -22.25
C ARG A 221 -1.58 -3.69 -23.45
N VAL A 222 -0.53 -2.92 -23.19
CA VAL A 222 0.24 -2.21 -24.22
C VAL A 222 1.58 -2.92 -24.46
N ASN A 223 2.03 -2.94 -25.71
CA ASN A 223 3.38 -3.36 -26.07
C ASN A 223 4.32 -2.17 -25.93
N ARG A 224 5.53 -2.42 -25.44
CA ARG A 224 6.55 -1.38 -25.18
C ARG A 224 7.76 -1.63 -26.07
N TYR A 225 8.20 -0.58 -26.75
CA TYR A 225 9.35 -0.60 -27.64
C TYR A 225 10.36 0.43 -27.15
N ALA A 226 11.38 -0.07 -26.44
CA ALA A 226 12.44 0.74 -25.84
C ALA A 226 13.80 0.29 -26.40
N ASP A 227 14.17 0.82 -27.57
CA ASP A 227 15.51 0.67 -28.12
C ASP A 227 15.85 1.86 -29.06
N LYS A 228 17.15 2.09 -29.30
CA LYS A 228 17.65 3.16 -30.18
C LYS A 228 17.35 2.92 -31.67
N THR A 229 16.88 1.73 -32.03
CA THR A 229 16.55 1.33 -33.41
C THR A 229 15.05 1.43 -33.71
N SER A 230 14.24 1.62 -32.69
CA SER A 230 12.80 1.76 -32.74
C SER A 230 12.51 3.13 -33.33
N PRO A 231 11.51 3.27 -34.21
CA PRO A 231 11.09 4.54 -34.75
C PRO A 231 10.34 5.38 -33.71
N SER A 232 10.86 5.49 -32.48
CA SER A 232 10.29 6.22 -31.36
C SER A 232 10.64 7.71 -31.46
N TYR A 233 9.73 8.58 -31.00
CA TYR A 233 10.06 9.99 -30.80
C TYR A 233 10.65 10.19 -29.40
N GLY A 234 11.95 9.95 -29.29
CA GLY A 234 12.65 9.79 -28.01
C GLY A 234 13.26 8.40 -27.92
N GLU A 235 13.17 7.75 -26.76
CA GLU A 235 13.76 6.42 -26.49
C GLU A 235 12.69 5.32 -26.33
N GLU A 236 11.42 5.67 -26.09
CA GLU A 236 10.33 4.70 -25.95
C GLU A 236 9.09 5.10 -26.75
N CYS A 237 8.50 4.13 -27.44
CA CYS A 237 7.13 4.21 -27.95
C CYS A 237 6.35 2.98 -27.49
N ILE A 238 5.04 3.06 -27.62
CA ILE A 238 4.14 1.97 -27.22
C ILE A 238 3.18 1.65 -28.36
N SER A 239 2.60 0.46 -28.33
CA SER A 239 1.47 0.12 -29.19
C SER A 239 0.35 -0.56 -28.43
N ILE A 240 -0.85 -0.42 -28.97
CA ILE A 240 -2.07 -1.06 -28.50
C ILE A 240 -2.48 -2.07 -29.59
N PRO A 241 -2.57 -3.38 -29.30
CA PRO A 241 -3.05 -4.34 -30.28
C PRO A 241 -4.44 -3.96 -30.82
N GLU A 242 -4.66 -4.12 -32.13
CA GLU A 242 -5.93 -3.79 -32.79
C GLU A 242 -7.14 -4.45 -32.12
N ALA A 243 -6.98 -5.66 -31.58
CA ALA A 243 -8.04 -6.40 -30.90
C ALA A 243 -8.60 -5.73 -29.64
N ILE A 244 -7.86 -4.80 -29.02
CA ILE A 244 -8.27 -4.10 -27.79
C ILE A 244 -8.38 -2.58 -27.97
N TYR A 245 -7.98 -2.07 -29.14
CA TYR A 245 -8.08 -0.66 -29.45
C TYR A 245 -9.55 -0.26 -29.61
N ASP A 246 -9.89 0.91 -29.07
CA ASP A 246 -11.23 1.46 -29.12
C ASP A 246 -11.17 2.86 -29.73
N PRO A 247 -11.63 3.03 -30.98
CA PRO A 247 -11.53 4.30 -31.68
C PRO A 247 -12.39 5.42 -31.05
N SER A 248 -13.33 5.09 -30.16
CA SER A 248 -14.18 6.07 -29.47
C SER A 248 -13.59 6.56 -28.16
N ALA A 249 -12.55 5.90 -27.65
CA ALA A 249 -11.96 6.21 -26.36
C ALA A 249 -10.92 7.33 -26.47
N GLU A 250 -10.84 8.14 -25.42
CA GLU A 250 -9.73 9.08 -25.25
C GLU A 250 -8.54 8.34 -24.63
N TYR A 251 -7.42 8.37 -25.34
CA TYR A 251 -6.14 7.86 -24.85
C TYR A 251 -5.29 9.00 -24.31
N THR A 252 -4.82 8.87 -23.08
CA THR A 252 -3.84 9.79 -22.48
C THR A 252 -2.63 9.03 -21.97
N VAL A 253 -1.47 9.69 -21.97
CA VAL A 253 -0.19 9.07 -21.60
C VAL A 253 0.53 9.94 -20.59
N THR A 254 1.10 9.29 -19.57
CA THR A 254 2.03 9.91 -18.62
C THR A 254 3.43 9.38 -18.91
N TYR A 255 4.40 10.28 -19.09
CA TYR A 255 5.75 9.91 -19.52
C TYR A 255 6.83 10.85 -18.97
N LEU A 256 8.07 10.37 -18.94
CA LEU A 256 9.26 11.16 -18.68
C LEU A 256 9.77 11.78 -19.97
N VAL A 257 10.04 13.08 -19.96
CA VAL A 257 10.68 13.79 -21.07
C VAL A 257 12.15 13.36 -21.17
N LEU A 258 12.66 13.22 -22.39
CA LEU A 258 14.06 12.91 -22.68
C LEU A 258 14.96 14.11 -22.45
N ASP A 259 14.57 15.25 -23.00
CA ASP A 259 15.33 16.49 -22.93
C ASP A 259 15.02 17.26 -21.63
N LYS A 260 15.07 16.58 -20.47
CA LYS A 260 14.65 17.11 -19.13
C LYS A 260 15.27 18.48 -18.81
N HIS A 261 16.52 18.68 -19.22
CA HIS A 261 17.28 19.91 -19.04
C HIS A 261 16.65 21.16 -19.72
N GLN A 262 15.75 20.97 -20.70
CA GLN A 262 15.09 22.07 -21.40
C GLN A 262 13.75 22.47 -20.77
N PHE A 263 13.17 21.63 -19.91
CA PHE A 263 11.80 21.79 -19.43
C PHE A 263 11.69 21.91 -17.91
N THR A 264 12.70 21.45 -17.16
CA THR A 264 12.71 21.53 -15.70
C THR A 264 14.10 21.88 -15.20
N THR A 265 14.19 22.74 -14.19
CA THR A 265 15.39 22.85 -13.36
C THR A 265 15.64 21.50 -12.72
N ASN A 266 16.86 20.98 -12.79
CA ASN A 266 17.22 19.73 -12.14
C ASN A 266 16.84 19.79 -10.65
N THR A 267 16.29 18.72 -10.11
CA THR A 267 16.12 18.58 -8.66
C THR A 267 17.50 18.68 -8.01
N THR A 268 17.78 19.80 -7.36
CA THR A 268 19.11 20.07 -6.77
C THR A 268 19.31 19.35 -5.45
N ASP A 269 18.23 19.20 -4.67
CA ASP A 269 18.24 18.53 -3.37
C ASP A 269 16.85 17.97 -3.06
N VAL A 270 16.80 16.83 -2.34
CA VAL A 270 15.57 16.25 -1.78
C VAL A 270 15.83 15.99 -0.31
N LYS A 271 15.22 16.78 0.56
CA LYS A 271 15.33 16.58 2.01
C LYS A 271 14.31 15.53 2.46
N VAL A 272 14.81 14.40 2.97
CA VAL A 272 14.00 13.38 3.62
C VAL A 272 14.28 13.44 5.12
N SER A 273 13.25 13.71 5.91
CA SER A 273 13.33 13.74 7.38
C SER A 273 12.47 12.64 7.99
N TYR A 274 13.04 11.88 8.92
CA TYR A 274 12.30 10.93 9.75
C TYR A 274 12.34 11.39 11.21
N ASN A 275 11.20 11.89 11.70
CA ASN A 275 11.10 12.41 13.06
C ASN A 275 10.95 11.25 14.05
N GLN A 276 12.06 10.82 14.65
CA GLN A 276 12.10 9.71 15.62
C GLN A 276 11.66 10.11 17.04
N SER A 277 11.44 11.41 17.28
CA SER A 277 11.10 11.93 18.60
C SER A 277 10.33 13.25 18.51
N VAL A 278 9.67 13.63 19.61
CA VAL A 278 9.00 14.94 19.73
C VAL A 278 9.98 16.09 19.48
N ARG A 279 11.25 15.95 19.89
CA ARG A 279 12.30 16.95 19.63
C ARG A 279 12.54 17.14 18.13
N SER A 280 12.73 16.06 17.37
CA SER A 280 12.90 16.16 15.93
C SER A 280 11.70 16.80 15.24
N THR A 281 10.48 16.56 15.73
CA THR A 281 9.27 17.25 15.24
C THR A 281 9.29 18.74 15.54
N THR A 282 9.70 19.15 16.75
CA THR A 282 9.86 20.55 17.13
C THR A 282 10.96 21.25 16.33
N ASP A 283 12.08 20.57 16.09
CA ASP A 283 13.18 21.10 15.27
C ASP A 283 12.73 21.32 13.82
N ALA A 284 12.02 20.35 13.23
CA ALA A 284 11.44 20.47 11.90
C ALA A 284 10.42 21.63 11.80
N LEU A 285 9.54 21.76 12.79
CA LEU A 285 8.60 22.89 12.89
C LEU A 285 9.34 24.24 12.99
N THR A 286 10.43 24.30 13.75
CA THR A 286 11.23 25.52 13.92
C THR A 286 11.90 25.92 12.60
N VAL A 287 12.45 24.95 11.85
CA VAL A 287 13.01 25.19 10.51
C VAL A 287 11.93 25.71 9.55
N GLY A 288 10.77 25.05 9.49
CA GLY A 288 9.66 25.49 8.65
C GLY A 288 9.16 26.91 8.99
N TYR A 289 9.12 27.26 10.29
CA TYR A 289 8.77 28.61 10.72
C TYR A 289 9.80 29.66 10.27
N SER A 290 11.09 29.33 10.33
CA SER A 290 12.19 30.18 9.84
C SER A 290 12.11 30.40 8.33
N ASP A 291 11.87 29.34 7.56
CA ASP A 291 11.76 29.40 6.09
C ASP A 291 10.54 30.23 5.66
N ASN A 292 9.40 30.06 6.35
CA ASN A 292 8.20 30.88 6.14
C ASN A 292 8.46 32.35 6.45
N THR A 293 9.14 32.65 7.56
CA THR A 293 9.49 34.03 7.94
C THR A 293 10.37 34.68 6.87
N THR A 294 11.34 33.94 6.34
CA THR A 294 12.22 34.41 5.26
C THR A 294 11.42 34.70 3.99
N SER A 295 10.53 33.79 3.60
CA SER A 295 9.66 33.96 2.42
C SER A 295 8.74 35.18 2.54
N ILE A 296 8.16 35.38 3.74
CA ILE A 296 7.33 36.57 4.04
C ILE A 296 8.18 37.85 3.93
N SER A 297 9.41 37.85 4.44
CA SER A 297 10.31 39.00 4.32
C SER A 297 10.62 39.36 2.86
N ILE A 298 10.88 38.35 2.02
CA ILE A 298 11.10 38.55 0.58
C ILE A 298 9.85 39.16 -0.09
N LEU A 299 8.66 38.63 0.21
CA LEU A 299 7.40 39.15 -0.32
C LEU A 299 7.15 40.60 0.11
N GLN A 300 7.44 40.93 1.37
CA GLN A 300 7.33 42.30 1.87
C GLN A 300 8.29 43.27 1.15
N ASN A 301 9.52 42.84 0.89
CA ASN A 301 10.48 43.63 0.13
C ASN A 301 10.02 43.84 -1.32
N LEU A 302 9.52 42.78 -1.97
CA LEU A 302 8.99 42.86 -3.33
C LEU A 302 7.76 43.78 -3.40
N MET A 303 6.85 43.66 -2.44
CA MET A 303 5.66 44.52 -2.34
C MET A 303 6.08 45.98 -2.16
N THR A 304 7.10 46.24 -1.36
CA THR A 304 7.64 47.60 -1.13
C THR A 304 8.26 48.17 -2.41
N ASP A 305 9.02 47.38 -3.17
CA ASP A 305 9.56 47.78 -4.48
C ASP A 305 8.44 48.07 -5.50
N VAL A 306 7.42 47.21 -5.58
CA VAL A 306 6.24 47.45 -6.44
C VAL A 306 5.53 48.75 -6.05
N LEU A 307 5.32 48.99 -4.75
CA LEU A 307 4.69 50.23 -4.26
C LEU A 307 5.55 51.47 -4.57
N ALA A 308 6.87 51.37 -4.47
CA ALA A 308 7.79 52.45 -4.82
C ALA A 308 7.72 52.78 -6.32
N ARG A 309 7.71 51.76 -7.19
CA ARG A 309 7.56 51.93 -8.64
C ARG A 309 6.19 52.51 -9.03
N LEU A 310 5.12 52.06 -8.38
CA LEU A 310 3.78 52.63 -8.60
C LEU A 310 3.73 54.11 -8.23
N LYS A 311 4.32 54.51 -7.09
CA LYS A 311 4.42 55.93 -6.71
C LYS A 311 5.26 56.75 -7.69
N ALA A 312 6.38 56.20 -8.18
CA ALA A 312 7.23 56.88 -9.14
C ALA A 312 6.54 57.11 -10.51
N ASN A 313 5.64 56.19 -10.92
CA ASN A 313 4.85 56.30 -12.15
C ASN A 313 3.55 57.13 -11.98
N SER A 314 3.28 57.67 -10.79
CA SER A 314 2.09 58.48 -10.48
C SER A 314 2.35 59.99 -10.53
N LEU A 315 3.52 60.43 -11.02
CA LEU A 315 3.93 61.81 -11.29
C LEU A 315 4.08 62.04 -12.79
#